data_AF-A0A957WN69-F1
#
_entry.id   AF-A0A957WN69-F1
#
_cell.length_a   1.000
_cell.length_b   1.000
_cell.length_c   1.000
_cell.angle_alpha   90.00
_cell.angle_beta   90.00
_cell.angle_gamma   90.00
#
_symmetry.space_group_name_H-M   'P 1'
#
loop_
_entity.id
_entity.type
_entity.pdbx_description
1 polymer ?
#
loop_
_entity_poly.entity_id
_entity_poly.type
_entity_poly.pdbx_seq_one_letter_code
_entity_poly.pdbx_strand_id
1 'polypeptide(L)' 'YILEHNVPYNPLHDQGFASIGCTHCTHPTTNTADERSGRWKGRTKTECGIHLA' A
#
# COMPACT_ATOMS: atom_id res chain seq x y z
N TYR A 1 -1.16 16.90 6.56
CA TYR A 1 -0.34 17.17 5.36
C TYR A 1 -1.09 16.99 4.04
N ILE A 2 -1.35 15.78 3.51
CA ILE A 2 -1.91 15.61 2.14
C ILE A 2 -3.19 16.42 1.92
N LEU A 3 -4.20 16.20 2.77
CA LEU A 3 -5.49 16.90 2.67
C LEU A 3 -5.36 18.40 2.97
N GLU A 4 -4.57 18.74 3.99
CA GLU A 4 -4.36 20.12 4.45
C GLU A 4 -3.71 21.01 3.39
N HIS A 5 -2.80 20.46 2.57
CA HIS A 5 -2.10 21.18 1.51
C HIS A 5 -2.63 20.88 0.11
N ASN A 6 -3.76 20.17 -0.02
CA ASN A 6 -4.33 19.76 -1.30
C ASN A 6 -3.32 19.06 -2.21
N VAL A 7 -2.44 18.23 -1.63
CA VAL A 7 -1.44 17.47 -2.41
C VAL A 7 -2.17 16.41 -3.21
N PRO A 8 -1.98 16.34 -4.54
CA PRO A 8 -2.53 15.26 -5.34
C PRO A 8 -2.01 13.91 -4.83
N TYR A 9 -2.92 12.96 -4.63
CA TYR A 9 -2.59 11.61 -4.20
C TYR A 9 -3.29 10.57 -5.10
N ASN A 10 -2.89 9.30 -4.98
CA ASN A 10 -3.45 8.24 -5.81
C ASN A 10 -4.91 7.92 -5.37
N PRO A 11 -5.90 8.01 -6.27
CA PRO A 11 -7.31 7.72 -5.94
C PRO A 11 -7.57 6.31 -5.41
N LEU A 12 -6.65 5.36 -5.62
CA LEU A 12 -6.75 4.02 -5.04
C LEU A 12 -6.70 4.04 -3.50
N HIS A 13 -6.13 5.07 -2.88
CA HIS A 13 -6.20 5.24 -1.43
C HIS A 13 -7.66 5.33 -0.93
N ASP A 14 -8.54 5.98 -1.70
CA ASP A 14 -9.97 6.07 -1.37
C ASP A 14 -10.71 4.74 -1.56
N GLN A 15 -10.12 3.81 -2.32
CA GLN A 15 -10.65 2.45 -2.55
C GLN A 15 -10.09 1.43 -1.55
N GLY A 16 -9.40 1.87 -0.49
CA GLY A 16 -8.87 1.01 0.57
C GLY A 16 -7.46 0.46 0.29
N PHE A 17 -6.75 0.97 -0.72
CA PHE A 17 -5.35 0.60 -0.95
C PHE A 17 -4.42 1.48 -0.12
N ALA A 18 -4.15 1.07 1.13
CA ALA A 18 -3.26 1.81 2.02
C ALA A 18 -1.78 1.78 1.56
N SER A 19 -1.33 0.70 0.90
CA SER A 19 0.00 0.60 0.30
C SER A 19 -0.10 0.16 -1.16
N ILE A 20 0.45 0.96 -2.09
CA ILE A 20 0.32 0.74 -3.53
C ILE A 20 1.66 0.29 -4.13
N GLY A 21 1.65 -0.79 -4.91
CA GLY A 21 2.78 -1.30 -5.67
C GLY A 21 2.38 -1.68 -7.10
N CYS A 22 2.86 -2.83 -7.58
CA CYS A 22 2.41 -3.37 -8.86
C CYS A 22 0.99 -3.97 -8.76
N THR A 23 0.27 -3.98 -9.88
CA THR A 23 -1.13 -4.43 -9.97
C THR A 23 -1.34 -5.88 -9.51
N HIS A 24 -0.38 -6.77 -9.74
CA HIS A 24 -0.50 -8.21 -9.42
C HIS A 24 -0.21 -8.55 -7.94
N CYS A 25 0.41 -7.63 -7.19
CA CYS A 25 0.89 -7.88 -5.82
C CYS A 25 0.42 -6.79 -4.83
N THR A 26 -0.71 -6.15 -5.14
CA THR A 26 -1.29 -5.08 -4.31
C THR A 26 -2.77 -5.34 -4.14
N HIS A 27 -3.22 -5.42 -2.88
CA HIS A 27 -4.63 -5.59 -2.55
C HIS A 27 -5.11 -4.50 -1.58
N PRO A 28 -6.42 -4.18 -1.60
CA PRO A 28 -7.02 -3.36 -0.55
C PRO A 28 -6.80 -4.01 0.82
N THR A 29 -6.63 -3.20 1.84
CA THR A 29 -6.54 -3.67 3.23
C THR A 29 -7.45 -2.85 4.13
N THR A 30 -8.15 -3.55 5.00
CA THR A 30 -8.93 -2.94 6.10
C THR A 30 -8.14 -2.96 7.41
N ASN A 31 -6.92 -3.49 7.41
CA ASN A 31 -6.10 -3.61 8.60
C ASN A 31 -5.38 -2.29 8.87
N THR A 32 -5.91 -1.54 9.85
CA THR A 32 -5.34 -0.27 10.30
C THR A 32 -4.03 -0.42 11.06
N ALA A 33 -3.71 -1.63 11.56
CA ALA A 33 -2.47 -1.90 12.30
C ALA A 33 -1.29 -2.27 11.38
N ASP A 34 -1.55 -2.68 10.13
CA ASP A 34 -0.51 -2.90 9.12
C ASP A 34 -0.99 -2.41 7.74
N GLU A 35 -0.73 -1.15 7.45
CA GLU A 35 -1.07 -0.49 6.18
C GLU A 35 -0.46 -1.19 4.95
N ARG A 36 0.63 -1.95 5.12
CA ARG A 36 1.33 -2.66 4.05
C ARG A 36 0.87 -4.11 3.89
N SER A 37 -0.01 -4.61 4.77
CA SER A 37 -0.51 -5.98 4.73
C SER A 37 -1.08 -6.41 3.36
N GLY A 38 -1.65 -5.46 2.61
CA GLY A 38 -2.15 -5.69 1.25
C GLY A 38 -1.07 -6.14 0.23
N ARG A 39 0.22 -5.95 0.52
CA ARG A 39 1.35 -6.32 -0.35
C ARG A 39 1.75 -7.80 -0.26
N TRP A 40 1.40 -8.46 0.84
CA TRP A 40 1.78 -9.85 1.14
C TRP A 40 0.56 -10.72 1.47
N LYS A 41 -0.60 -10.40 0.91
CA LYS A 41 -1.81 -11.21 1.09
C LYS A 41 -1.53 -12.67 0.70
N GLY A 42 -1.55 -13.58 1.67
CA GLY A 42 -1.25 -15.00 1.46
C GLY A 42 0.23 -15.34 1.23
N ARG A 43 1.17 -14.44 1.59
CA ARG A 43 2.62 -14.64 1.47
C ARG A 43 3.33 -14.18 2.74
N THR A 44 4.56 -14.65 2.94
CA THR A 44 5.44 -14.12 3.99
C THR A 44 5.77 -12.65 3.70
N LYS A 45 5.82 -11.84 4.75
CA LYS A 45 6.25 -10.44 4.67
C LYS A 45 7.73 -10.39 4.29
N THR A 46 8.03 -9.95 3.08
CA THR A 46 9.40 -9.84 2.56
C THR A 46 9.53 -8.55 1.76
N GLU A 47 10.59 -7.78 2.02
CA GLU A 47 10.82 -6.55 1.27
C GLU A 47 11.12 -6.83 -0.20
N CYS A 48 10.69 -5.90 -1.07
CA CYS A 48 10.99 -6.03 -2.50
C CYS A 48 12.48 -5.73 -2.79
N GLY A 49 12.96 -6.18 -3.94
CA GLY A 49 14.36 -6.01 -4.36
C GLY A 49 14.86 -4.57 -4.46
N ILE A 50 13.97 -3.56 -4.40
CA ILE A 50 14.35 -2.14 -4.32
C ILE A 50 15.06 -1.83 -2.98
N HIS A 51 14.76 -2.58 -1.91
CA HIS A 51 15.30 -2.33 -0.57
C HIS A 51 16.38 -3.32 -0.13
N LEU A 52 16.58 -4.41 -0.88
CA LEU A 52 17.48 -5.51 -0.52
C LEU A 52 18.79 -5.51 -1.34
N ALA A 53 19.05 -4.43 -2.09
CA ALA A 53 20.26 -4.26 -2.88
C ALA A 53 21.48 -3.93 -2.02
#